data_AF-A0A6A6DUP5-F1
#
_entry.id   AF-A0A6A6DUP5-F1
#
_cell.length_a   1.000
_cell.length_b   1.000
_cell.length_c   1.000
_cell.angle_alpha   90.00
_cell.angle_beta   90.00
_cell.angle_gamma   90.00
#
_symmetry.space_group_name_H-M   'P 1'
#
loop_
_entity.id
_entity.type
_entity.pdbx_description
1 polymer ?
#
loop_
_entity_poly.entity_id
_entity_poly.type
_entity_poly.pdbx_seq_one_letter_code
_entity_poly.pdbx_strand_id
1 'polypeptide(L)'
;MGSVSSFFLLGLLSFGLVDANPVTPRALKVSTDGSCGGTTTCQGSTFGNCCSQYGWCGSTSAYCGAGCQPGFGSCTGSQSSSRAASSTTVKPSVTTASPTSSATPSSSSSASLTDCLNSKNVPVKWTTSPDYESLAKPYNLRLPYKPVVIVVPTTTQHVQDAVVCAGKAGVKVQAKSGGHSYASFSSGGKDGSMMIDLQSMQTINLDKSTGVVNVGGGVRLGNLAQGIWDQGQRALSHGTCPGVGLGGHATHGGYGYTSRTWGLAMDAIVGLDVVLANGTVIKATSTQYPDIFWAVRGAGESFGVVVNFYLQTKPAPTAVTFFSFGFENMFSSKQRFTNTFLHVQDVGKNASIVDERIAFGVYLDGGGYSLSGSFFGSLDEFNSKIKPELLRTLPAPSSSDVQSLGWIPYLIKLSGLSTLTMPTTGYDQHDNFFAKSITVPEKDGLSAAALNAFYDYIKKGAPASWYTIINLYGGPKSAINSKGIDFAAYNDRDSLWVFQNYGETAANIPFINGMNDAIMKAQPNTHFGAYLNYVDPSYDAATAHQLYYGTDVYNRLAALKKQVDPQTVFWNPQAIGA
;
A
#
# COMPACT_ATOMS: atom_id res chain seq x y z
N MET A 1 17.07 -2.86 -26.85
CA MET A 1 17.53 -3.96 -25.97
C MET A 1 16.74 -5.21 -26.34
N GLY A 2 17.32 -6.40 -26.26
CA GLY A 2 16.71 -7.67 -26.72
C GLY A 2 16.41 -8.66 -25.57
N SER A 3 15.53 -9.63 -25.83
CA SER A 3 15.00 -10.59 -24.83
C SER A 3 15.57 -12.02 -25.02
N VAL A 4 15.86 -12.72 -23.91
CA VAL A 4 16.27 -14.16 -23.83
C VAL A 4 15.85 -14.75 -22.46
N SER A 5 15.68 -16.07 -22.32
CA SER A 5 14.90 -16.73 -21.23
C SER A 5 15.49 -18.04 -20.62
N SER A 6 14.93 -18.46 -19.46
CA SER A 6 14.94 -19.83 -18.84
C SER A 6 16.23 -20.28 -18.08
N PHE A 7 16.33 -21.38 -17.28
CA PHE A 7 15.56 -22.65 -17.10
C PHE A 7 15.67 -23.28 -15.66
N PHE A 8 14.55 -23.78 -15.08
CA PHE A 8 14.38 -25.03 -14.24
C PHE A 8 15.13 -25.19 -12.88
N LEU A 9 15.06 -26.29 -12.09
CA LEU A 9 14.00 -27.08 -11.35
C LEU A 9 14.73 -28.16 -10.44
N LEU A 10 14.24 -28.97 -9.46
CA LEU A 10 13.01 -29.22 -8.66
C LEU A 10 13.35 -30.19 -7.46
N GLY A 11 12.59 -30.26 -6.33
CA GLY A 11 12.58 -31.44 -5.40
C GLY A 11 12.00 -31.22 -3.98
N LEU A 12 11.25 -32.19 -3.39
CA LEU A 12 10.49 -32.03 -2.10
C LEU A 12 10.25 -33.34 -1.28
N LEU A 13 9.66 -33.22 -0.07
CA LEU A 13 9.39 -34.27 0.97
C LEU A 13 8.02 -34.05 1.68
N SER A 14 7.50 -35.06 2.41
CA SER A 14 6.25 -35.00 3.24
C SER A 14 6.18 -36.03 4.40
N PHE A 15 5.47 -35.74 5.51
CA PHE A 15 4.78 -36.68 6.44
C PHE A 15 3.81 -35.91 7.42
N GLY A 16 3.07 -36.60 8.32
CA GLY A 16 1.80 -36.12 8.96
C GLY A 16 1.73 -35.86 10.50
N LEU A 17 0.50 -35.89 11.07
CA LEU A 17 0.06 -35.27 12.36
C LEU A 17 -0.62 -36.23 13.38
N VAL A 18 -0.76 -35.81 14.66
CA VAL A 18 -1.69 -36.37 15.69
C VAL A 18 -2.08 -35.34 16.79
N ASP A 19 -3.12 -35.64 17.61
CA ASP A 19 -3.87 -34.72 18.53
C ASP A 19 -3.51 -34.74 20.05
N ALA A 20 -4.28 -34.02 20.89
CA ALA A 20 -4.02 -33.73 22.33
C ALA A 20 -5.27 -33.81 23.27
N ASN A 21 -5.10 -33.65 24.60
CA ASN A 21 -6.17 -33.63 25.64
C ASN A 21 -5.80 -32.82 26.93
N PRO A 22 -6.76 -32.47 27.84
CA PRO A 22 -6.62 -31.38 28.85
C PRO A 22 -6.42 -31.79 30.34
N VAL A 23 -6.20 -30.80 31.25
CA VAL A 23 -5.86 -30.96 32.69
C VAL A 23 -6.52 -29.90 33.62
N THR A 24 -6.60 -30.21 34.93
CA THR A 24 -7.23 -29.49 36.07
C THR A 24 -6.53 -28.21 36.61
N PRO A 25 -7.19 -27.39 37.47
CA PRO A 25 -6.71 -26.05 37.85
C PRO A 25 -5.53 -26.02 38.85
N ARG A 26 -4.78 -24.92 38.81
CA ARG A 26 -3.47 -24.74 39.47
C ARG A 26 -3.43 -23.42 40.25
N ALA A 27 -2.69 -23.38 41.37
CA ALA A 27 -2.42 -22.15 42.12
C ALA A 27 -1.66 -21.12 41.26
N LEU A 28 -1.95 -19.83 41.50
CA LEU A 28 -1.56 -18.72 40.63
C LEU A 28 -0.28 -18.03 41.11
N LYS A 29 0.55 -17.58 40.17
CA LYS A 29 1.78 -16.79 40.39
C LYS A 29 1.46 -15.30 40.42
N VAL A 30 2.13 -14.51 41.24
CA VAL A 30 1.99 -13.03 41.20
C VAL A 30 2.68 -12.48 39.95
N SER A 31 2.04 -11.53 39.28
CA SER A 31 2.54 -10.89 38.05
C SER A 31 3.78 -10.02 38.29
N THR A 32 4.82 -10.24 37.49
CA THR A 32 6.09 -9.49 37.51
C THR A 32 6.31 -8.63 36.26
N ASP A 33 5.47 -8.78 35.22
CA ASP A 33 5.55 -8.07 33.94
C ASP A 33 4.28 -7.24 33.62
N GLY A 34 3.28 -7.29 34.51
CA GLY A 34 1.99 -6.63 34.36
C GLY A 34 0.92 -7.49 33.69
N SER A 35 1.24 -8.70 33.19
CA SER A 35 0.28 -9.62 32.59
C SER A 35 -0.48 -10.46 33.61
N CYS A 36 -1.68 -10.93 33.28
CA CYS A 36 -2.50 -11.78 34.16
C CYS A 36 -3.50 -12.66 33.39
N GLY A 37 -4.01 -13.69 34.09
CA GLY A 37 -4.84 -14.75 33.51
C GLY A 37 -4.12 -16.09 33.50
N GLY A 38 -4.87 -17.17 33.22
CA GLY A 38 -4.35 -18.54 33.09
C GLY A 38 -3.75 -19.10 34.38
N THR A 39 -2.46 -18.82 34.64
CA THR A 39 -1.77 -19.18 35.89
C THR A 39 -1.13 -17.99 36.62
N THR A 40 -1.50 -16.75 36.26
CA THR A 40 -0.92 -15.51 36.81
C THR A 40 -2.00 -14.58 37.37
N THR A 41 -1.77 -14.04 38.57
CA THR A 41 -2.65 -13.10 39.29
C THR A 41 -1.97 -11.74 39.51
N CYS A 42 -2.77 -10.68 39.53
CA CYS A 42 -2.35 -9.32 39.87
C CYS A 42 -2.32 -9.05 41.37
N GLN A 43 -2.93 -9.90 42.19
CA GLN A 43 -3.03 -9.69 43.63
C GLN A 43 -1.62 -9.73 44.27
N GLY A 44 -1.16 -8.59 44.79
CA GLY A 44 0.20 -8.39 45.29
C GLY A 44 1.23 -7.90 44.24
N SER A 45 0.81 -7.60 43.01
CA SER A 45 1.68 -7.08 41.96
C SER A 45 1.92 -5.56 42.10
N THR A 46 3.12 -5.10 41.75
CA THR A 46 3.52 -3.68 41.76
C THR A 46 2.75 -2.83 40.76
N PHE A 47 2.20 -3.42 39.70
CA PHE A 47 1.37 -2.74 38.70
C PHE A 47 -0.05 -2.44 39.20
N GLY A 48 -0.51 -3.16 40.23
CA GLY A 48 -1.83 -3.00 40.83
C GLY A 48 -2.59 -4.32 40.98
N ASN A 49 -3.55 -4.36 41.90
CA ASN A 49 -4.18 -5.62 42.36
C ASN A 49 -5.24 -6.21 41.42
N CYS A 50 -5.72 -5.46 40.43
CA CYS A 50 -6.81 -5.90 39.56
C CYS A 50 -6.31 -6.39 38.21
N CYS A 51 -6.71 -7.61 37.83
CA CYS A 51 -6.57 -8.11 36.47
C CYS A 51 -7.75 -7.64 35.61
N SER A 52 -7.49 -6.76 34.64
CA SER A 52 -8.50 -6.33 33.67
C SER A 52 -8.95 -7.45 32.72
N GLN A 53 -10.10 -7.27 32.08
CA GLN A 53 -10.62 -8.15 31.02
C GLN A 53 -9.68 -8.33 29.81
N TYR A 54 -8.65 -7.48 29.70
CA TYR A 54 -7.62 -7.53 28.65
C TYR A 54 -6.34 -8.27 29.07
N GLY A 55 -6.30 -8.87 30.27
CA GLY A 55 -5.14 -9.62 30.76
C GLY A 55 -4.01 -8.75 31.31
N TRP A 56 -4.29 -7.54 31.79
CA TRP A 56 -3.32 -6.60 32.36
C TRP A 56 -3.66 -6.16 33.78
N CYS A 57 -2.63 -6.02 34.62
CA CYS A 57 -2.70 -5.56 36.00
C CYS A 57 -2.79 -4.04 36.13
N GLY A 58 -3.57 -3.57 37.10
CA GLY A 58 -3.72 -2.14 37.40
C GLY A 58 -4.54 -1.87 38.66
N SER A 59 -4.61 -0.59 39.05
CA SER A 59 -5.38 -0.10 40.20
C SER A 59 -6.33 1.07 39.87
N THR A 60 -6.38 1.54 38.63
CA THR A 60 -7.25 2.67 38.24
C THR A 60 -8.65 2.20 37.84
N SER A 61 -9.58 3.14 37.66
CA SER A 61 -10.95 2.86 37.19
C SER A 61 -11.01 2.15 35.82
N ALA A 62 -9.98 2.25 34.98
CA ALA A 62 -9.89 1.51 33.73
C ALA A 62 -9.77 -0.02 33.92
N TYR A 63 -9.28 -0.45 35.09
CA TYR A 63 -9.15 -1.85 35.49
C TYR A 63 -10.32 -2.24 36.40
N CYS A 64 -10.60 -1.42 37.41
CA CYS A 64 -11.57 -1.70 38.46
C CYS A 64 -13.02 -1.29 38.17
N GLY A 65 -13.31 -0.57 37.09
CA GLY A 65 -14.65 -0.05 36.81
C GLY A 65 -15.65 -1.07 36.30
N ALA A 66 -15.25 -1.94 35.36
CA ALA A 66 -16.18 -2.78 34.60
C ALA A 66 -15.71 -4.21 34.28
N GLY A 67 -14.47 -4.58 34.59
CA GLY A 67 -13.88 -5.81 34.06
C GLY A 67 -12.75 -6.41 34.90
N CYS A 68 -12.81 -6.33 36.23
CA CYS A 68 -11.83 -7.01 37.07
C CYS A 68 -12.13 -8.51 37.13
N GLN A 69 -11.22 -9.36 36.65
CA GLN A 69 -11.37 -10.80 36.64
C GLN A 69 -11.18 -11.37 38.06
N PRO A 70 -12.23 -11.88 38.73
CA PRO A 70 -12.15 -12.25 40.16
C PRO A 70 -11.26 -13.49 40.41
N GLY A 71 -10.96 -14.28 39.38
CA GLY A 71 -9.98 -15.37 39.45
C GLY A 71 -8.52 -14.89 39.46
N PHE A 72 -8.24 -13.64 39.07
CA PHE A 72 -6.87 -13.15 38.81
C PHE A 72 -6.57 -11.78 39.42
N GLY A 73 -7.47 -11.20 40.24
CA GLY A 73 -7.23 -9.93 40.93
C GLY A 73 -8.45 -9.39 41.68
N SER A 74 -8.28 -8.29 42.41
CA SER A 74 -9.35 -7.63 43.18
C SER A 74 -9.22 -6.11 43.23
N CYS A 75 -10.32 -5.43 43.58
CA CYS A 75 -10.45 -3.97 43.60
C CYS A 75 -10.70 -3.37 44.99
N THR A 76 -10.29 -4.08 46.04
CA THR A 76 -10.53 -3.67 47.43
C THR A 76 -9.49 -2.66 47.91
N GLY A 77 -9.75 -1.38 47.68
CA GLY A 77 -9.27 -0.30 48.54
C GLY A 77 -8.34 0.76 47.94
N SER A 78 -8.93 1.90 47.54
CA SER A 78 -8.40 3.26 47.81
C SER A 78 -9.46 4.29 47.43
N GLN A 79 -9.95 5.09 48.39
CA GLN A 79 -10.87 6.20 48.11
C GLN A 79 -10.14 7.54 48.04
N SER A 80 -10.50 8.29 47.00
CA SER A 80 -10.94 9.70 47.03
C SER A 80 -10.17 10.72 47.88
N SER A 81 -9.74 11.80 47.22
CA SER A 81 -10.18 13.13 47.68
C SER A 81 -10.65 13.94 46.47
N SER A 82 -11.75 14.67 46.62
CA SER A 82 -12.37 15.46 45.56
C SER A 82 -12.66 16.87 46.06
N ARG A 83 -12.60 17.87 45.17
CA ARG A 83 -13.19 19.18 45.41
C ARG A 83 -13.56 19.86 44.11
N ALA A 84 -14.84 20.20 43.97
CA ALA A 84 -15.34 21.03 42.88
C ALA A 84 -15.36 22.50 43.28
N ALA A 85 -15.24 23.40 42.31
CA ALA A 85 -15.47 24.84 42.47
C ALA A 85 -16.10 25.43 41.20
N SER A 86 -16.85 26.51 41.36
CA SER A 86 -17.83 27.01 40.40
C SER A 86 -17.25 27.78 39.21
N SER A 87 -18.13 28.10 38.26
CA SER A 87 -17.86 28.92 37.06
C SER A 87 -17.62 30.40 37.35
N THR A 88 -16.93 31.08 36.43
CA THR A 88 -17.20 32.50 36.10
C THR A 88 -16.68 32.83 34.70
N THR A 89 -17.40 33.66 33.96
CA THR A 89 -17.07 34.08 32.59
C THR A 89 -16.35 35.42 32.59
N VAL A 90 -15.18 35.51 31.93
CA VAL A 90 -14.55 36.79 31.58
C VAL A 90 -14.01 36.73 30.15
N LYS A 91 -14.28 37.79 29.37
CA LYS A 91 -13.86 38.00 27.99
C LYS A 91 -12.62 38.92 27.96
N PRO A 92 -11.49 38.52 27.33
CA PRO A 92 -10.41 39.44 26.99
C PRO A 92 -10.79 40.36 25.82
N SER A 93 -10.31 41.61 25.85
CA SER A 93 -10.44 42.57 24.75
C SER A 93 -9.33 42.42 23.71
N VAL A 94 -9.56 42.96 22.51
CA VAL A 94 -8.55 43.09 21.45
C VAL A 94 -7.56 44.20 21.82
N THR A 95 -6.27 43.90 21.69
CA THR A 95 -5.21 44.92 21.55
C THR A 95 -4.26 44.49 20.43
N THR A 96 -4.07 45.36 19.45
CA THR A 96 -3.19 45.13 18.30
C THR A 96 -1.73 45.41 18.66
N ALA A 97 -0.84 44.49 18.31
CA ALA A 97 0.60 44.70 18.33
C ALA A 97 1.17 44.49 16.91
N SER A 98 2.11 45.35 16.50
CA SER A 98 2.77 45.24 15.20
C SER A 98 3.81 44.10 15.20
N PRO A 99 4.13 43.50 14.04
CA PRO A 99 5.06 42.37 13.98
C PRO A 99 6.51 42.79 14.20
N THR A 100 7.15 42.22 15.23
CA THR A 100 8.61 42.27 15.40
C THR A 100 9.28 41.24 14.48
N SER A 101 10.52 41.50 14.07
CA SER A 101 11.26 40.74 13.05
C SER A 101 11.35 39.22 13.26
N SER A 102 11.18 38.47 12.17
CA SER A 102 11.39 37.02 12.10
C SER A 102 12.78 36.60 12.57
N ALA A 103 12.85 35.72 13.59
CA ALA A 103 14.08 35.06 13.99
C ALA A 103 14.26 33.73 13.23
N THR A 104 15.42 33.50 12.64
CA THR A 104 15.72 32.32 11.82
C THR A 104 15.93 31.06 12.68
N PRO A 105 15.13 29.98 12.53
CA PRO A 105 15.33 28.75 13.28
C PRO A 105 16.40 27.88 12.60
N SER A 106 17.69 28.13 12.85
CA SER A 106 18.79 27.36 12.23
C SER A 106 20.09 27.33 13.04
N SER A 107 20.21 26.36 13.96
CA SER A 107 21.50 25.79 14.43
C SER A 107 21.29 24.63 15.43
N SER A 108 20.40 24.82 16.39
CA SER A 108 20.22 23.91 17.54
C SER A 108 19.55 22.57 17.20
N SER A 109 18.56 22.57 16.30
CA SER A 109 17.82 21.36 15.91
C SER A 109 18.69 20.37 15.12
N SER A 110 19.53 20.85 14.20
CA SER A 110 20.44 20.02 13.39
C SER A 110 21.54 19.35 14.20
N ALA A 111 22.10 20.06 15.19
CA ALA A 111 23.06 19.48 16.13
C ALA A 111 22.39 18.36 16.96
N SER A 112 21.22 18.65 17.55
CA SER A 112 20.51 17.68 18.40
C SER A 112 20.08 16.40 17.66
N LEU A 113 19.76 16.49 16.36
CA LEU A 113 19.48 15.32 15.53
C LEU A 113 20.74 14.46 15.31
N THR A 114 21.86 15.11 14.95
CA THR A 114 23.14 14.45 14.69
C THR A 114 23.65 13.72 15.93
N ASP A 115 23.65 14.39 17.09
CA ASP A 115 24.09 13.82 18.36
C ASP A 115 23.19 12.66 18.81
N CYS A 116 21.87 12.77 18.59
CA CYS A 116 20.92 11.70 18.92
C CYS A 116 21.14 10.45 18.05
N LEU A 117 21.36 10.61 16.75
CA LEU A 117 21.60 9.48 15.83
C LEU A 117 22.98 8.83 16.09
N ASN A 118 24.01 9.64 16.31
CA ASN A 118 25.37 9.18 16.59
C ASN A 118 25.47 8.42 17.93
N SER A 119 24.88 8.96 19.01
CA SER A 119 24.86 8.29 20.33
C SER A 119 24.07 6.99 20.35
N LYS A 120 23.27 6.73 19.31
CA LYS A 120 22.50 5.50 19.09
C LYS A 120 23.08 4.61 17.98
N ASN A 121 24.24 4.96 17.42
CA ASN A 121 24.95 4.24 16.36
C ASN A 121 24.07 3.98 15.10
N VAL A 122 23.09 4.86 14.84
CA VAL A 122 22.17 4.70 13.70
C VAL A 122 22.95 4.89 12.38
N PRO A 123 22.93 3.93 11.43
CA PRO A 123 23.65 4.09 10.16
C PRO A 123 23.00 5.18 9.31
N VAL A 124 23.75 6.25 9.02
CA VAL A 124 23.27 7.46 8.36
C VAL A 124 24.17 7.93 7.23
N LYS A 125 23.55 8.61 6.26
CA LYS A 125 24.18 9.32 5.15
C LYS A 125 23.71 10.77 5.17
N TRP A 126 24.65 11.67 5.37
CA TRP A 126 24.46 13.13 5.34
C TRP A 126 24.67 13.66 3.92
N THR A 127 24.28 14.90 3.64
CA THR A 127 24.47 15.56 2.33
C THR A 127 25.93 15.62 1.84
N THR A 128 26.90 15.40 2.73
CA THR A 128 28.35 15.32 2.43
C THR A 128 28.87 13.89 2.22
N SER A 129 28.02 12.86 2.34
CA SER A 129 28.40 11.45 2.15
C SER A 129 28.52 11.11 0.66
N PRO A 130 29.58 10.42 0.20
CA PRO A 130 29.79 10.15 -1.23
C PRO A 130 28.63 9.40 -1.94
N ASP A 131 27.86 8.61 -1.20
CA ASP A 131 26.70 7.86 -1.66
C ASP A 131 25.35 8.50 -1.29
N TYR A 132 25.32 9.75 -0.83
CA TYR A 132 24.07 10.47 -0.58
C TYR A 132 23.24 10.67 -1.85
N GLU A 133 23.85 11.17 -2.93
CA GLU A 133 23.13 11.54 -4.15
C GLU A 133 22.46 10.33 -4.82
N SER A 134 23.12 9.17 -4.86
CA SER A 134 22.56 7.94 -5.43
C SER A 134 21.41 7.37 -4.59
N LEU A 135 21.44 7.54 -3.27
CA LEU A 135 20.35 7.15 -2.38
C LEU A 135 19.18 8.15 -2.40
N ALA A 136 19.46 9.45 -2.49
CA ALA A 136 18.47 10.52 -2.57
C ALA A 136 17.66 10.49 -3.88
N LYS A 137 18.31 10.07 -4.98
CA LYS A 137 17.75 10.01 -6.33
C LYS A 137 16.36 9.33 -6.34
N PRO A 138 15.29 10.04 -6.74
CA PRO A 138 13.93 9.50 -6.76
C PRO A 138 13.71 8.59 -7.97
N TYR A 139 12.69 7.72 -7.93
CA TYR A 139 12.23 7.04 -9.14
C TYR A 139 11.73 8.04 -10.19
N ASN A 140 10.93 9.03 -9.79
CA ASN A 140 10.48 10.11 -10.66
C ASN A 140 11.46 11.30 -10.63
N LEU A 141 12.30 11.42 -11.66
CA LEU A 141 13.30 12.48 -11.83
C LEU A 141 12.70 13.89 -11.97
N ARG A 142 11.39 14.00 -12.23
CA ARG A 142 10.67 15.28 -12.21
C ARG A 142 10.56 15.87 -10.80
N LEU A 143 10.65 15.04 -9.76
CA LEU A 143 10.47 15.42 -8.35
C LEU A 143 11.66 14.96 -7.48
N PRO A 144 12.85 15.56 -7.65
CA PRO A 144 13.94 15.44 -6.69
C PRO A 144 13.61 16.23 -5.42
N TYR A 145 13.78 15.57 -4.27
CA TYR A 145 13.76 16.19 -2.94
C TYR A 145 15.06 15.84 -2.23
N LYS A 146 15.49 16.70 -1.31
CA LYS A 146 16.75 16.57 -0.56
C LYS A 146 16.48 16.26 0.92
N PRO A 147 16.53 14.98 1.34
CA PRO A 147 16.49 14.63 2.74
C PRO A 147 17.66 15.27 3.49
N VAL A 148 17.43 15.79 4.71
CA VAL A 148 18.52 16.31 5.58
C VAL A 148 19.45 15.18 6.03
N VAL A 149 18.91 13.96 6.13
CA VAL A 149 19.64 12.73 6.42
C VAL A 149 18.91 11.53 5.80
N ILE A 150 19.68 10.55 5.33
CA ILE A 150 19.18 9.26 4.89
C ILE A 150 19.66 8.20 5.88
N VAL A 151 18.73 7.53 6.57
CA VAL A 151 19.01 6.40 7.45
C VAL A 151 19.01 5.13 6.62
N VAL A 152 19.99 4.24 6.82
CA VAL A 152 20.07 2.93 6.14
C VAL A 152 20.08 1.81 7.20
N PRO A 153 18.91 1.48 7.79
CA PRO A 153 18.84 0.69 9.02
C PRO A 153 19.00 -0.80 8.74
N THR A 154 20.07 -1.38 9.29
CA THR A 154 20.30 -2.83 9.32
C THR A 154 19.50 -3.59 10.40
N THR A 155 18.80 -2.89 11.30
CA THR A 155 18.02 -3.48 12.40
C THR A 155 16.73 -2.68 12.66
N THR A 156 15.73 -3.31 13.30
CA THR A 156 14.52 -2.60 13.78
C THR A 156 14.86 -1.50 14.77
N GLN A 157 15.85 -1.72 15.65
CA GLN A 157 16.29 -0.73 16.64
C GLN A 157 16.79 0.55 15.98
N HIS A 158 17.53 0.46 14.86
CA HIS A 158 17.96 1.63 14.09
C HIS A 158 16.76 2.45 13.54
N VAL A 159 15.64 1.80 13.21
CA VAL A 159 14.40 2.49 12.77
C VAL A 159 13.72 3.17 13.96
N GLN A 160 13.58 2.49 15.09
CA GLN A 160 13.01 3.06 16.33
C GLN A 160 13.79 4.32 16.76
N ASP A 161 15.11 4.22 16.76
CA ASP A 161 16.01 5.30 17.16
C ASP A 161 15.99 6.47 16.17
N ALA A 162 15.97 6.20 14.87
CA ALA A 162 15.80 7.23 13.84
C ALA A 162 14.50 8.03 14.03
N VAL A 163 13.36 7.34 14.19
CA VAL A 163 12.04 7.96 14.38
C VAL A 163 12.01 8.82 15.65
N VAL A 164 12.54 8.31 16.78
CA VAL A 164 12.60 9.05 18.05
C VAL A 164 13.51 10.28 17.96
N CYS A 165 14.66 10.18 17.28
CA CYS A 165 15.54 11.33 17.08
C CYS A 165 14.92 12.38 16.14
N ALA A 166 14.27 11.96 15.07
CA ALA A 166 13.57 12.86 14.14
C ALA A 166 12.43 13.61 14.83
N GLY A 167 11.56 12.90 15.58
CA GLY A 167 10.46 13.51 16.34
C GLY A 167 10.95 14.54 17.36
N LYS A 168 12.01 14.23 18.13
CA LYS A 168 12.65 15.17 19.06
C LYS A 168 13.23 16.42 18.37
N ALA A 169 13.76 16.28 17.16
CA ALA A 169 14.31 17.38 16.38
C ALA A 169 13.25 18.14 15.54
N GLY A 170 11.99 17.71 15.55
CA GLY A 170 10.92 18.26 14.71
C GLY A 170 11.01 17.89 13.22
N VAL A 171 11.90 16.95 12.85
CA VAL A 171 12.13 16.53 11.47
C VAL A 171 11.10 15.48 11.06
N LYS A 172 10.53 15.66 9.86
CA LYS A 172 9.51 14.76 9.30
C LYS A 172 10.15 13.54 8.66
N VAL A 173 9.54 12.36 8.86
CA VAL A 173 10.06 11.05 8.46
C VAL A 173 9.20 10.47 7.34
N GLN A 174 9.86 9.91 6.32
CA GLN A 174 9.25 8.99 5.36
C GLN A 174 10.12 7.76 5.13
N ALA A 175 9.48 6.63 4.85
CA ALA A 175 10.15 5.35 4.61
C ALA A 175 10.30 5.08 3.11
N LYS A 176 11.52 4.77 2.68
CA LYS A 176 11.84 4.28 1.34
C LYS A 176 11.98 2.77 1.39
N SER A 177 11.00 2.08 0.83
CA SER A 177 11.11 0.68 0.40
C SER A 177 11.75 0.68 -0.99
N GLY A 178 11.01 0.32 -2.05
CA GLY A 178 11.55 0.29 -3.41
C GLY A 178 11.79 1.67 -4.06
N GLY A 179 11.26 2.77 -3.49
CA GLY A 179 11.42 4.14 -4.00
C GLY A 179 10.49 4.57 -5.14
N HIS A 180 9.57 3.70 -5.59
CA HIS A 180 8.66 3.88 -6.73
C HIS A 180 7.51 4.89 -6.54
N SER A 181 7.59 5.81 -5.58
CA SER A 181 6.54 6.82 -5.39
C SER A 181 6.49 7.81 -6.56
N TYR A 182 5.34 7.92 -7.23
CA TYR A 182 5.15 8.81 -8.38
C TYR A 182 5.26 10.30 -8.03
N ALA A 183 5.03 10.62 -6.75
CA ALA A 183 5.20 11.93 -6.13
C ALA A 183 6.51 12.07 -5.33
N SER A 184 7.42 11.09 -5.40
CA SER A 184 8.66 11.02 -4.60
C SER A 184 8.45 11.13 -3.07
N PHE A 185 7.27 10.77 -2.55
CA PHE A 185 6.94 10.90 -1.13
C PHE A 185 7.78 10.01 -0.21
N SER A 186 8.39 8.93 -0.73
CA SER A 186 9.39 8.15 0.01
C SER A 186 10.62 8.97 0.43
N SER A 187 10.90 10.09 -0.25
CA SER A 187 11.94 11.07 0.11
C SER A 187 11.40 12.24 0.95
N GLY A 188 10.18 12.13 1.49
CA GLY A 188 9.52 13.14 2.33
C GLY A 188 8.52 14.07 1.61
N GLY A 189 8.52 14.09 0.27
CA GLY A 189 7.70 15.03 -0.52
C GLY A 189 8.10 16.51 -0.39
N LYS A 190 9.19 16.79 0.31
CA LYS A 190 9.85 18.11 0.44
C LYS A 190 11.28 17.95 0.95
N ASP A 191 12.10 18.95 0.68
CA ASP A 191 13.45 19.08 1.24
C ASP A 191 13.44 19.17 2.78
N GLY A 192 14.53 18.76 3.41
CA GLY A 192 14.71 18.82 4.87
C GLY A 192 14.09 17.67 5.67
N SER A 193 13.43 16.72 5.00
CA SER A 193 12.87 15.51 5.62
C SER A 193 13.96 14.48 5.98
N MET A 194 13.69 13.57 6.90
CA MET A 194 14.46 12.33 7.07
C MET A 194 13.88 11.24 6.15
N MET A 195 14.74 10.58 5.39
CA MET A 195 14.38 9.36 4.66
C MET A 195 14.95 8.14 5.39
N ILE A 196 14.14 7.10 5.58
CA ILE A 196 14.58 5.81 6.12
C ILE A 196 14.56 4.78 4.99
N ASP A 197 15.72 4.51 4.39
CA ASP A 197 15.87 3.60 3.24
C ASP A 197 16.09 2.16 3.71
N LEU A 198 15.01 1.38 3.64
CA LEU A 198 14.91 0.02 4.14
C LEU A 198 15.66 -1.02 3.29
N GLN A 199 16.49 -0.62 2.30
CA GLN A 199 17.20 -1.53 1.40
C GLN A 199 17.99 -2.67 2.07
N SER A 200 18.37 -2.56 3.35
CA SER A 200 19.02 -3.65 4.11
C SER A 200 18.04 -4.69 4.70
N MET A 201 16.75 -4.37 4.82
CA MET A 201 15.72 -5.26 5.38
C MET A 201 15.15 -6.20 4.30
N GLN A 202 15.94 -7.21 3.92
CA GLN A 202 15.70 -8.11 2.78
C GLN A 202 15.28 -9.55 3.16
N THR A 203 14.84 -9.78 4.41
CA THR A 203 14.36 -11.08 4.88
C THR A 203 13.22 -11.62 4.01
N ILE A 204 13.27 -12.89 3.62
CA ILE A 204 12.13 -13.62 3.01
C ILE A 204 12.17 -15.04 3.58
N ASN A 205 11.36 -15.31 4.61
CA ASN A 205 11.32 -16.62 5.28
C ASN A 205 9.91 -17.20 5.21
N LEU A 206 9.72 -18.24 4.39
CA LEU A 206 8.45 -18.95 4.24
C LEU A 206 8.32 -20.08 5.29
N ASP A 207 7.34 -19.98 6.17
CA ASP A 207 6.85 -21.14 6.91
C ASP A 207 6.03 -22.03 5.96
N LYS A 208 6.54 -23.22 5.68
CA LYS A 208 5.90 -24.18 4.78
C LYS A 208 4.67 -24.87 5.40
N SER A 209 4.52 -24.82 6.73
CA SER A 209 3.40 -25.46 7.45
C SER A 209 2.13 -24.60 7.43
N THR A 210 2.23 -23.30 7.70
CA THR A 210 1.10 -22.35 7.59
C THR A 210 0.98 -21.72 6.20
N GLY A 211 2.06 -21.74 5.40
CA GLY A 211 2.15 -20.99 4.15
C GLY A 211 2.27 -19.47 4.35
N VAL A 212 2.54 -18.99 5.56
CA VAL A 212 2.82 -17.57 5.82
C VAL A 212 4.30 -17.29 5.55
N VAL A 213 4.58 -16.21 4.82
CA VAL A 213 5.95 -15.69 4.63
C VAL A 213 6.17 -14.45 5.49
N ASN A 214 7.29 -14.41 6.21
CA ASN A 214 7.83 -13.22 6.86
C ASN A 214 8.76 -12.48 5.89
N VAL A 215 8.48 -11.21 5.60
CA VAL A 215 9.14 -10.42 4.57
C VAL A 215 9.61 -9.07 5.11
N GLY A 216 10.88 -8.71 4.93
CA GLY A 216 11.42 -7.41 5.35
C GLY A 216 10.86 -6.25 4.53
N GLY A 217 10.69 -5.08 5.15
CA GLY A 217 10.07 -3.90 4.51
C GLY A 217 10.80 -3.33 3.29
N GLY A 218 12.08 -3.70 3.09
CA GLY A 218 12.89 -3.32 1.92
C GLY A 218 12.75 -4.21 0.70
N VAL A 219 12.04 -5.35 0.79
CA VAL A 219 11.97 -6.35 -0.28
C VAL A 219 11.21 -5.82 -1.50
N ARG A 220 11.80 -6.01 -2.69
CA ARG A 220 11.17 -5.71 -3.99
C ARG A 220 10.28 -6.86 -4.47
N LEU A 221 9.20 -6.55 -5.20
CA LEU A 221 8.18 -7.53 -5.61
C LEU A 221 8.75 -8.73 -6.37
N GLY A 222 9.74 -8.51 -7.23
CA GLY A 222 10.41 -9.58 -7.95
C GLY A 222 11.20 -10.53 -7.04
N ASN A 223 11.92 -9.97 -6.06
CA ASN A 223 12.67 -10.74 -5.06
C ASN A 223 11.71 -11.52 -4.15
N LEU A 224 10.59 -10.92 -3.76
CA LEU A 224 9.51 -11.60 -3.03
C LEU A 224 8.97 -12.80 -3.83
N ALA A 225 8.54 -12.57 -5.08
CA ALA A 225 7.92 -13.59 -5.92
C ALA A 225 8.85 -14.77 -6.20
N GLN A 226 10.12 -14.49 -6.50
CA GLN A 226 11.15 -15.51 -6.71
C GLN A 226 11.44 -16.27 -5.39
N GLY A 227 11.66 -15.54 -4.29
CA GLY A 227 12.01 -16.14 -2.99
C GLY A 227 10.95 -17.06 -2.39
N ILE A 228 9.65 -16.77 -2.56
CA ILE A 228 8.56 -17.66 -2.10
C ILE A 228 8.32 -18.85 -3.04
N TRP A 229 8.65 -18.71 -4.32
CA TRP A 229 8.63 -19.80 -5.27
C TRP A 229 9.76 -20.80 -4.97
N ASP A 230 10.99 -20.31 -4.80
CA ASP A 230 12.16 -21.18 -4.53
C ASP A 230 12.05 -21.91 -3.18
N GLN A 231 11.44 -21.28 -2.17
CA GLN A 231 11.26 -21.89 -0.86
C GLN A 231 10.13 -22.94 -0.80
N GLY A 232 9.09 -22.84 -1.62
CA GLY A 232 7.94 -23.73 -1.49
C GLY A 232 6.87 -23.66 -2.57
N GLN A 233 7.23 -23.21 -3.78
CA GLN A 233 6.32 -23.07 -4.94
C GLN A 233 5.04 -22.31 -4.57
N ARG A 234 5.21 -21.16 -3.89
CA ARG A 234 4.11 -20.31 -3.43
C ARG A 234 3.94 -19.07 -4.32
N ALA A 235 2.78 -18.44 -4.17
CA ALA A 235 2.39 -17.22 -4.87
C ALA A 235 1.64 -16.27 -3.93
N LEU A 236 1.59 -14.99 -4.32
CA LEU A 236 0.85 -13.90 -3.70
C LEU A 236 0.21 -13.05 -4.80
N SER A 237 -0.77 -12.21 -4.45
CA SER A 237 -1.14 -11.11 -5.34
C SER A 237 -0.19 -9.93 -5.16
N HIS A 238 0.25 -9.36 -6.27
CA HIS A 238 1.04 -8.14 -6.36
C HIS A 238 1.07 -7.65 -7.82
N GLY A 239 1.57 -6.44 -8.03
CA GLY A 239 1.77 -5.82 -9.33
C GLY A 239 2.93 -6.41 -10.15
N THR A 240 3.00 -5.99 -11.41
CA THR A 240 3.85 -6.59 -12.44
C THR A 240 5.31 -6.14 -12.41
N CYS A 241 5.59 -4.94 -11.89
CA CYS A 241 6.91 -4.30 -11.94
C CYS A 241 7.85 -4.88 -10.86
N PRO A 242 8.89 -5.67 -11.20
CA PRO A 242 9.68 -6.41 -10.21
C PRO A 242 10.46 -5.50 -9.26
N GLY A 243 10.83 -4.29 -9.71
CA GLY A 243 11.59 -3.29 -8.97
C GLY A 243 10.79 -2.49 -7.93
N VAL A 244 9.45 -2.55 -7.96
CA VAL A 244 8.59 -1.92 -6.94
C VAL A 244 8.84 -2.56 -5.58
N GLY A 245 8.79 -1.78 -4.50
CA GLY A 245 8.98 -2.28 -3.14
C GLY A 245 7.67 -2.71 -2.48
N LEU A 246 7.67 -3.85 -1.79
CA LEU A 246 6.52 -4.37 -1.05
C LEU A 246 5.94 -3.31 -0.10
N GLY A 247 6.82 -2.58 0.60
CA GLY A 247 6.46 -1.60 1.61
C GLY A 247 5.40 -0.60 1.12
N GLY A 248 5.73 0.18 0.08
CA GLY A 248 4.79 1.14 -0.51
C GLY A 248 3.71 0.51 -1.38
N HIS A 249 3.88 -0.72 -1.86
CA HIS A 249 2.89 -1.37 -2.72
C HIS A 249 1.70 -1.91 -1.93
N ALA A 250 1.98 -2.71 -0.90
CA ALA A 250 0.96 -3.43 -0.11
C ALA A 250 0.38 -2.62 1.05
N THR A 251 0.91 -1.43 1.35
CA THR A 251 0.28 -0.49 2.30
C THR A 251 -0.74 0.44 1.67
N HIS A 252 -0.86 0.48 0.33
CA HIS A 252 -1.80 1.35 -0.42
C HIS A 252 -2.59 0.57 -1.49
N GLY A 253 -2.78 -0.74 -1.30
CA GLY A 253 -3.49 -1.62 -2.23
C GLY A 253 -2.58 -2.70 -2.81
N GLY A 254 -2.15 -2.51 -4.05
CA GLY A 254 -1.22 -3.39 -4.76
C GLY A 254 -1.91 -4.34 -5.73
N TYR A 255 -2.38 -3.80 -6.86
CA TYR A 255 -3.04 -4.54 -7.93
C TYR A 255 -2.05 -5.20 -8.91
N GLY A 256 -2.42 -6.39 -9.39
CA GLY A 256 -1.96 -6.99 -10.65
C GLY A 256 -3.03 -7.96 -11.19
N TYR A 257 -2.73 -8.67 -12.29
CA TYR A 257 -3.67 -9.63 -12.90
C TYR A 257 -4.05 -10.84 -12.00
N THR A 258 -3.42 -10.97 -10.83
CA THR A 258 -3.78 -11.91 -9.75
C THR A 258 -4.93 -11.42 -8.87
N SER A 259 -5.20 -10.11 -8.84
CA SER A 259 -5.96 -9.50 -7.74
C SER A 259 -7.46 -9.78 -7.77
N ARG A 260 -8.04 -10.03 -8.96
CA ARG A 260 -9.43 -10.51 -9.05
C ARG A 260 -9.61 -11.90 -8.45
N THR A 261 -8.57 -12.73 -8.45
CA THR A 261 -8.56 -14.10 -7.91
C THR A 261 -8.30 -14.14 -6.41
N TRP A 262 -7.40 -13.29 -5.89
CA TRP A 262 -6.87 -13.40 -4.51
C TRP A 262 -6.98 -12.14 -3.64
N GLY A 263 -7.52 -11.03 -4.16
CA GLY A 263 -7.50 -9.72 -3.52
C GLY A 263 -6.25 -8.91 -3.88
N LEU A 264 -6.17 -7.66 -3.41
CA LEU A 264 -4.97 -6.82 -3.58
C LEU A 264 -3.79 -7.38 -2.74
N ALA A 265 -2.56 -6.91 -2.98
CA ALA A 265 -1.40 -7.30 -2.17
C ALA A 265 -1.62 -7.05 -0.66
N MET A 266 -2.35 -5.97 -0.31
CA MET A 266 -2.75 -5.69 1.07
C MET A 266 -3.68 -6.74 1.69
N ASP A 267 -4.45 -7.47 0.88
CA ASP A 267 -5.45 -8.43 1.35
C ASP A 267 -4.82 -9.76 1.78
N ALA A 268 -3.56 -10.00 1.38
CA ALA A 268 -2.76 -11.13 1.85
C ALA A 268 -2.03 -10.87 3.17
N ILE A 269 -2.01 -9.62 3.68
CA ILE A 269 -1.35 -9.28 4.95
C ILE A 269 -2.18 -9.86 6.12
N VAL A 270 -1.56 -10.75 6.90
CA VAL A 270 -2.12 -11.30 8.15
C VAL A 270 -1.48 -10.73 9.41
N GLY A 271 -0.34 -10.06 9.27
CA GLY A 271 0.31 -9.32 10.36
C GLY A 271 1.41 -8.39 9.87
N LEU A 272 1.79 -7.42 10.70
CA LEU A 272 2.81 -6.41 10.42
C LEU A 272 3.62 -6.14 11.69
N ASP A 273 4.95 -6.05 11.60
CA ASP A 273 5.75 -5.41 12.65
C ASP A 273 5.97 -3.94 12.27
N VAL A 274 5.44 -3.02 13.08
CA VAL A 274 5.35 -1.57 12.76
C VAL A 274 6.03 -0.75 13.85
N VAL A 275 6.94 0.15 13.45
CA VAL A 275 7.54 1.17 14.32
C VAL A 275 6.66 2.42 14.31
N LEU A 276 6.09 2.76 15.47
CA LEU A 276 5.25 3.93 15.69
C LEU A 276 6.07 5.21 15.94
N ALA A 277 5.41 6.38 15.92
CA ALA A 277 6.07 7.69 16.00
C ALA A 277 6.81 7.95 17.32
N ASN A 278 6.51 7.19 18.37
CA ASN A 278 7.19 7.20 19.67
C ASN A 278 8.38 6.21 19.76
N GLY A 279 8.69 5.46 18.70
CA GLY A 279 9.71 4.42 18.68
C GLY A 279 9.29 3.06 19.24
N THR A 280 8.02 2.86 19.62
CA THR A 280 7.51 1.53 19.99
C THR A 280 7.34 0.67 18.73
N VAL A 281 7.87 -0.57 18.77
CA VAL A 281 7.48 -1.61 17.80
C VAL A 281 6.20 -2.28 18.29
N ILE A 282 5.20 -2.39 17.42
CA ILE A 282 4.01 -3.21 17.67
C ILE A 282 3.91 -4.32 16.63
N LYS A 283 3.30 -5.45 17.02
CA LYS A 283 2.83 -6.47 16.08
C LYS A 283 1.34 -6.25 15.82
N ALA A 284 1.01 -5.66 14.68
CA ALA A 284 -0.35 -5.36 14.28
C ALA A 284 -0.97 -6.54 13.53
N THR A 285 -2.14 -7.01 13.97
CA THR A 285 -2.95 -8.10 13.39
C THR A 285 -4.44 -7.77 13.51
N SER A 286 -5.33 -8.64 13.03
CA SER A 286 -6.77 -8.51 13.22
C SER A 286 -7.24 -8.58 14.69
N THR A 287 -6.39 -9.05 15.61
CA THR A 287 -6.69 -9.19 17.05
C THR A 287 -5.76 -8.40 17.96
N GLN A 288 -4.65 -7.87 17.45
CA GLN A 288 -3.65 -7.11 18.19
C GLN A 288 -3.40 -5.76 17.48
N TYR A 289 -3.71 -4.64 18.14
CA TYR A 289 -3.73 -3.30 17.51
C TYR A 289 -4.57 -3.22 16.21
N PRO A 290 -5.85 -3.68 16.21
CA PRO A 290 -6.65 -3.85 15.00
C PRO A 290 -6.85 -2.56 14.19
N ASP A 291 -6.94 -1.39 14.82
CA ASP A 291 -7.05 -0.12 14.10
C ASP A 291 -5.79 0.28 13.33
N ILE A 292 -4.60 -0.05 13.84
CA ILE A 292 -3.34 0.16 13.09
C ILE A 292 -3.19 -0.90 12.01
N PHE A 293 -3.59 -2.14 12.28
CA PHE A 293 -3.65 -3.19 11.27
C PHE A 293 -4.63 -2.86 10.13
N TRP A 294 -5.73 -2.15 10.43
CA TRP A 294 -6.66 -1.59 9.46
C TRP A 294 -6.05 -0.41 8.67
N ALA A 295 -5.49 0.58 9.38
CA ALA A 295 -4.98 1.82 8.79
C ALA A 295 -3.74 1.60 7.89
N VAL A 296 -2.80 0.74 8.30
CA VAL A 296 -1.58 0.47 7.53
C VAL A 296 -1.87 -0.32 6.24
N ARG A 297 -3.01 -1.01 6.18
CA ARG A 297 -3.57 -1.59 4.94
C ARG A 297 -4.45 -0.53 4.24
N GLY A 298 -3.84 0.56 3.79
CA GLY A 298 -4.53 1.64 3.08
C GLY A 298 -3.73 2.95 3.05
N ALA A 299 -3.17 3.34 4.21
CA ALA A 299 -2.50 4.63 4.45
C ALA A 299 -1.19 4.45 5.25
N GLY A 300 -0.43 3.38 4.99
CA GLY A 300 0.72 3.01 5.84
C GLY A 300 1.79 4.07 6.01
N GLU A 301 1.99 4.94 5.01
CA GLU A 301 2.93 6.07 5.03
C GLU A 301 2.61 7.14 6.10
N SER A 302 1.42 7.07 6.70
CA SER A 302 0.93 7.97 7.74
C SER A 302 0.97 7.41 9.17
N PHE A 303 1.19 6.10 9.38
CA PHE A 303 1.03 5.49 10.72
C PHE A 303 2.28 4.81 11.29
N GLY A 304 3.27 4.48 10.46
CA GLY A 304 4.51 3.88 10.97
C GLY A 304 5.48 3.43 9.89
N VAL A 305 6.66 2.98 10.31
CA VAL A 305 7.59 2.26 9.43
C VAL A 305 7.35 0.77 9.60
N VAL A 306 6.81 0.10 8.57
CA VAL A 306 6.69 -1.36 8.56
C VAL A 306 8.07 -1.97 8.32
N VAL A 307 8.57 -2.73 9.31
CA VAL A 307 9.87 -3.41 9.22
C VAL A 307 9.74 -4.86 8.77
N ASN A 308 8.64 -5.53 9.12
CA ASN A 308 8.30 -6.87 8.63
C ASN A 308 6.82 -6.96 8.22
N PHE A 309 6.55 -7.69 7.14
CA PHE A 309 5.22 -8.11 6.68
C PHE A 309 5.05 -9.61 6.87
N TYR A 310 3.90 -10.04 7.38
CA TYR A 310 3.49 -11.44 7.41
C TYR A 310 2.36 -11.65 6.39
N LEU A 311 2.67 -12.38 5.32
CA LEU A 311 1.78 -12.53 4.16
C LEU A 311 1.31 -13.99 4.01
N GLN A 312 0.00 -14.22 3.91
CA GLN A 312 -0.56 -15.55 3.67
C GLN A 312 -0.45 -15.91 2.19
N THR A 313 0.54 -16.73 1.84
CA THR A 313 0.75 -17.19 0.46
C THR A 313 -0.28 -18.25 0.05
N LYS A 314 -0.55 -18.36 -1.26
CA LYS A 314 -1.26 -19.47 -1.90
C LYS A 314 -0.24 -20.43 -2.55
N PRO A 315 -0.61 -21.69 -2.86
CA PRO A 315 0.15 -22.49 -3.82
C PRO A 315 0.24 -21.74 -5.15
N ALA A 316 1.41 -21.76 -5.79
CA ALA A 316 1.55 -21.17 -7.12
C ALA A 316 0.82 -22.03 -8.17
N PRO A 317 0.08 -21.42 -9.12
CA PRO A 317 -0.49 -22.14 -10.25
C PRO A 317 0.59 -22.88 -11.05
N THR A 318 0.33 -24.13 -11.40
CA THR A 318 1.19 -24.92 -12.30
C THR A 318 1.23 -24.30 -13.71
N ALA A 319 0.14 -23.67 -14.13
CA ALA A 319 0.05 -22.84 -15.33
C ALA A 319 -0.96 -21.69 -15.14
N VAL A 320 -0.75 -20.61 -15.91
CA VAL A 320 -1.67 -19.49 -16.11
C VAL A 320 -1.76 -19.22 -17.62
N THR A 321 -2.96 -18.99 -18.14
CA THR A 321 -3.15 -18.62 -19.55
C THR A 321 -2.98 -17.11 -19.69
N PHE A 322 -1.85 -16.65 -20.25
CA PHE A 322 -1.64 -15.26 -20.65
C PHE A 322 -2.31 -14.99 -22.01
N PHE A 323 -2.83 -13.78 -22.20
CA PHE A 323 -3.30 -13.32 -23.51
C PHE A 323 -3.03 -11.83 -23.77
N SER A 324 -2.83 -11.48 -25.04
CA SER A 324 -2.74 -10.11 -25.54
C SER A 324 -3.22 -10.05 -26.99
N PHE A 325 -4.09 -9.09 -27.29
CA PHE A 325 -4.63 -8.80 -28.61
C PHE A 325 -4.34 -7.34 -28.97
N GLY A 326 -3.56 -7.10 -30.01
CA GLY A 326 -3.32 -5.76 -30.55
C GLY A 326 -4.31 -5.39 -31.65
N PHE A 327 -4.72 -4.13 -31.70
CA PHE A 327 -5.72 -3.65 -32.67
C PHE A 327 -5.25 -2.36 -33.37
N GLU A 328 -5.02 -2.46 -34.66
CA GLU A 328 -4.83 -1.30 -35.53
C GLU A 328 -6.13 -0.52 -35.76
N ASN A 329 -5.98 0.74 -36.17
CA ASN A 329 -7.08 1.61 -36.60
C ASN A 329 -8.21 1.81 -35.57
N MET A 330 -8.00 1.52 -34.28
CA MET A 330 -9.02 1.76 -33.24
C MET A 330 -9.46 3.23 -33.21
N PHE A 331 -8.50 4.14 -33.36
CA PHE A 331 -8.69 5.59 -33.42
C PHE A 331 -9.15 6.14 -34.79
N SER A 332 -9.63 5.28 -35.70
CA SER A 332 -10.19 5.69 -37.02
C SER A 332 -11.59 6.27 -36.93
N SER A 333 -12.36 5.90 -35.89
CA SER A 333 -13.70 6.41 -35.65
C SER A 333 -14.02 6.40 -34.16
N LYS A 334 -14.67 7.48 -33.69
CA LYS A 334 -15.19 7.62 -32.33
C LYS A 334 -16.10 6.44 -31.97
N GLN A 335 -16.99 6.05 -32.89
CA GLN A 335 -17.91 4.94 -32.70
C GLN A 335 -17.17 3.60 -32.54
N ARG A 336 -16.07 3.38 -33.26
CA ARG A 336 -15.26 2.16 -33.14
C ARG A 336 -14.63 2.07 -31.74
N PHE A 337 -13.97 3.15 -31.31
CA PHE A 337 -13.33 3.25 -30.00
C PHE A 337 -14.35 3.05 -28.85
N THR A 338 -15.43 3.84 -28.85
CA THR A 338 -16.45 3.80 -27.80
C THR A 338 -17.17 2.45 -27.74
N ASN A 339 -17.61 1.90 -28.88
CA ASN A 339 -18.31 0.60 -28.88
C ASN A 339 -17.37 -0.56 -28.49
N THR A 340 -16.08 -0.49 -28.85
CA THR A 340 -15.09 -1.50 -28.42
C THR A 340 -14.93 -1.51 -26.90
N PHE A 341 -14.76 -0.34 -26.27
CA PHE A 341 -14.62 -0.30 -24.81
C PHE A 341 -15.92 -0.70 -24.10
N LEU A 342 -17.08 -0.27 -24.60
CA LEU A 342 -18.38 -0.68 -24.04
C LEU A 342 -18.57 -2.19 -24.10
N HIS A 343 -18.24 -2.86 -25.22
CA HIS A 343 -18.29 -4.32 -25.30
C HIS A 343 -17.33 -5.00 -24.30
N VAL A 344 -16.10 -4.49 -24.16
CA VAL A 344 -15.13 -5.00 -23.17
C VAL A 344 -15.65 -4.84 -21.73
N GLN A 345 -16.41 -3.77 -21.45
CA GLN A 345 -17.12 -3.56 -20.19
C GLN A 345 -18.31 -4.49 -19.99
N ASP A 346 -19.13 -4.72 -21.01
CA ASP A 346 -20.27 -5.64 -20.95
C ASP A 346 -19.79 -7.07 -20.69
N VAL A 347 -18.70 -7.51 -21.33
CA VAL A 347 -18.04 -8.79 -21.00
C VAL A 347 -17.48 -8.76 -19.58
N GLY A 348 -16.83 -7.66 -19.16
CA GLY A 348 -16.32 -7.47 -17.79
C GLY A 348 -17.39 -7.59 -16.69
N LYS A 349 -18.66 -7.31 -17.01
CA LYS A 349 -19.82 -7.43 -16.10
C LYS A 349 -20.61 -8.74 -16.28
N ASN A 350 -20.30 -9.56 -17.29
CA ASN A 350 -21.07 -10.77 -17.63
C ASN A 350 -20.63 -12.01 -16.81
N ALA A 351 -21.43 -12.36 -15.80
CA ALA A 351 -21.17 -13.49 -14.89
C ALA A 351 -21.19 -14.88 -15.55
N SER A 352 -21.65 -15.03 -16.80
CA SER A 352 -21.52 -16.29 -17.54
C SER A 352 -20.13 -16.47 -18.14
N ILE A 353 -19.38 -15.38 -18.37
CA ILE A 353 -18.08 -15.36 -19.04
C ILE A 353 -16.94 -15.03 -18.07
N VAL A 354 -17.12 -13.99 -17.25
CA VAL A 354 -16.17 -13.53 -16.25
C VAL A 354 -16.51 -14.12 -14.89
N ASP A 355 -15.48 -14.65 -14.23
CA ASP A 355 -15.50 -15.07 -12.83
C ASP A 355 -14.19 -14.61 -12.15
N GLU A 356 -13.91 -15.05 -10.92
CA GLU A 356 -12.72 -14.64 -10.16
C GLU A 356 -11.39 -14.98 -10.85
N ARG A 357 -11.37 -15.92 -11.80
CA ARG A 357 -10.15 -16.48 -12.40
C ARG A 357 -9.60 -15.64 -13.56
N ILE A 358 -10.30 -14.61 -14.04
CA ILE A 358 -9.81 -13.77 -15.14
C ILE A 358 -9.53 -12.34 -14.66
N ALA A 359 -8.45 -11.74 -15.15
CA ALA A 359 -8.23 -10.30 -15.09
C ALA A 359 -7.69 -9.81 -16.44
N PHE A 360 -8.13 -8.63 -16.86
CA PHE A 360 -7.67 -8.01 -18.12
C PHE A 360 -7.74 -6.50 -18.03
N GLY A 361 -7.06 -5.83 -18.95
CA GLY A 361 -7.08 -4.39 -19.11
C GLY A 361 -6.86 -3.98 -20.55
N VAL A 362 -7.25 -2.74 -20.84
CA VAL A 362 -6.91 -2.05 -22.08
C VAL A 362 -5.64 -1.25 -21.87
N TYR A 363 -4.68 -1.38 -22.77
CA TYR A 363 -3.59 -0.40 -22.95
C TYR A 363 -3.87 0.39 -24.23
N LEU A 364 -3.64 1.71 -24.20
CA LEU A 364 -3.74 2.57 -25.37
C LEU A 364 -2.77 3.76 -25.29
N ASP A 365 -2.31 4.26 -26.44
CA ASP A 365 -1.44 5.42 -26.56
C ASP A 365 -1.82 6.30 -27.77
N GLY A 366 -0.88 7.10 -28.29
CA GLY A 366 -1.08 7.96 -29.47
C GLY A 366 -1.44 7.22 -30.78
N GLY A 367 -1.25 5.90 -30.86
CA GLY A 367 -1.66 5.09 -32.02
C GLY A 367 -1.97 3.62 -31.72
N GLY A 368 -1.36 3.04 -30.69
CA GLY A 368 -1.59 1.67 -30.25
C GLY A 368 -2.85 1.51 -29.40
N TYR A 369 -3.49 0.35 -29.51
CA TYR A 369 -4.57 -0.12 -28.63
C TYR A 369 -4.46 -1.64 -28.49
N SER A 370 -4.49 -2.16 -27.25
CA SER A 370 -4.46 -3.59 -27.00
C SER A 370 -5.34 -4.01 -25.81
N LEU A 371 -5.86 -5.23 -25.87
CA LEU A 371 -6.59 -5.90 -24.79
C LEU A 371 -5.71 -7.04 -24.29
N SER A 372 -5.20 -6.93 -23.07
CA SER A 372 -4.26 -7.90 -22.48
C SER A 372 -4.73 -8.37 -21.12
N GLY A 373 -4.37 -9.60 -20.73
CA GLY A 373 -4.87 -10.19 -19.50
C GLY A 373 -4.31 -11.55 -19.17
N SER A 374 -4.93 -12.19 -18.20
CA SER A 374 -4.49 -13.47 -17.64
C SER A 374 -5.69 -14.24 -17.10
N PHE A 375 -5.66 -15.56 -17.29
CA PHE A 375 -6.72 -16.48 -16.89
C PHE A 375 -6.16 -17.67 -16.13
N PHE A 376 -6.66 -17.87 -14.90
CA PHE A 376 -6.31 -18.93 -13.97
C PHE A 376 -7.15 -20.19 -14.27
N GLY A 377 -7.08 -20.63 -15.52
CA GLY A 377 -7.75 -21.80 -16.09
C GLY A 377 -7.06 -22.23 -17.39
N SER A 378 -7.59 -23.26 -18.06
CA SER A 378 -6.90 -23.87 -19.21
C SER A 378 -6.94 -22.99 -20.46
N LEU A 379 -5.95 -23.21 -21.33
CA LEU A 379 -5.88 -22.58 -22.65
C LEU A 379 -7.09 -22.95 -23.53
N ASP A 380 -7.62 -24.15 -23.35
CA ASP A 380 -8.80 -24.64 -24.08
C ASP A 380 -10.10 -23.98 -23.59
N GLU A 381 -10.28 -23.84 -22.27
CA GLU A 381 -11.41 -23.08 -21.71
C GLU A 381 -11.34 -21.61 -22.16
N PHE A 382 -10.14 -21.01 -22.14
CA PHE A 382 -9.96 -19.65 -22.63
C PHE A 382 -10.33 -19.52 -24.12
N ASN A 383 -9.78 -20.37 -24.99
CA ASN A 383 -10.02 -20.28 -26.43
C ASN A 383 -11.46 -20.64 -26.85
N SER A 384 -12.12 -21.56 -26.14
CA SER A 384 -13.48 -22.00 -26.47
C SER A 384 -14.60 -21.12 -25.90
N LYS A 385 -14.40 -20.52 -24.71
CA LYS A 385 -15.44 -19.78 -23.99
C LYS A 385 -15.17 -18.27 -23.89
N ILE A 386 -13.95 -17.88 -23.54
CA ILE A 386 -13.64 -16.51 -23.10
C ILE A 386 -13.19 -15.64 -24.29
N LYS A 387 -12.23 -16.12 -25.07
CA LYS A 387 -11.69 -15.43 -26.26
C LYS A 387 -12.78 -15.07 -27.29
N PRO A 388 -13.76 -15.93 -27.60
CA PRO A 388 -14.83 -15.57 -28.55
C PRO A 388 -15.64 -14.39 -28.06
N GLU A 389 -16.06 -14.38 -26.79
CA GLU A 389 -16.86 -13.27 -26.24
C GLU A 389 -16.03 -11.98 -26.06
N LEU A 390 -14.77 -12.04 -25.63
CA LEU A 390 -13.90 -10.85 -25.58
C LEU A 390 -13.76 -10.17 -26.95
N LEU A 391 -13.81 -10.92 -28.05
CA LEU A 391 -13.57 -10.43 -29.41
C LEU A 391 -14.83 -10.27 -30.27
N ARG A 392 -16.02 -10.74 -29.82
CA ARG A 392 -17.22 -10.94 -30.67
C ARG A 392 -17.69 -9.73 -31.49
N THR A 393 -17.46 -8.50 -31.02
CA THR A 393 -17.85 -7.27 -31.74
C THR A 393 -16.65 -6.40 -32.13
N LEU A 394 -15.44 -6.83 -31.80
CA LEU A 394 -14.21 -6.09 -32.05
C LEU A 394 -13.71 -6.28 -33.49
N PRO A 395 -12.89 -5.36 -34.03
CA PRO A 395 -12.13 -5.66 -35.23
C PRO A 395 -11.23 -6.88 -35.01
N ALA A 396 -10.91 -7.61 -36.08
CA ALA A 396 -9.90 -8.67 -36.02
C ALA A 396 -8.57 -8.10 -35.46
N PRO A 397 -7.96 -8.74 -34.44
CA PRO A 397 -6.67 -8.29 -33.92
C PRO A 397 -5.58 -8.31 -35.01
N SER A 398 -4.77 -7.27 -35.08
CA SER A 398 -3.55 -7.27 -35.92
C SER A 398 -2.41 -8.08 -35.29
N SER A 399 -2.47 -8.32 -33.98
CA SER A 399 -1.61 -9.28 -33.28
C SER A 399 -2.38 -10.08 -32.23
N SER A 400 -1.99 -11.33 -32.00
CA SER A 400 -2.61 -12.24 -31.03
C SER A 400 -1.54 -13.13 -30.40
N ASP A 401 -1.23 -12.90 -29.13
CA ASP A 401 -0.39 -13.76 -28.29
C ASP A 401 -1.28 -14.42 -27.23
N VAL A 402 -1.37 -15.75 -27.23
CA VAL A 402 -2.14 -16.51 -26.24
C VAL A 402 -1.35 -17.78 -25.89
N GLN A 403 -0.99 -17.95 -24.63
CA GLN A 403 -0.06 -19.00 -24.21
C GLN A 403 -0.29 -19.44 -22.76
N SER A 404 -0.09 -20.74 -22.51
CA SER A 404 -0.08 -21.32 -21.17
C SER A 404 1.34 -21.25 -20.59
N LEU A 405 1.52 -20.57 -19.46
CA LEU A 405 2.82 -20.30 -18.85
C LEU A 405 2.87 -20.77 -17.40
N GLY A 406 3.95 -21.43 -17.00
CA GLY A 406 4.24 -21.68 -15.59
C GLY A 406 4.47 -20.38 -14.81
N TRP A 407 4.27 -20.41 -13.48
CA TRP A 407 4.20 -19.20 -12.64
C TRP A 407 5.33 -18.17 -12.83
N ILE A 408 6.60 -18.58 -12.75
CA ILE A 408 7.73 -17.65 -12.91
C ILE A 408 7.85 -17.13 -14.36
N PRO A 409 7.83 -17.97 -15.43
CA PRO A 409 7.72 -17.48 -16.81
C PRO A 409 6.55 -16.52 -17.06
N TYR A 410 5.40 -16.73 -16.41
CA TYR A 410 4.24 -15.85 -16.46
C TYR A 410 4.54 -14.46 -15.84
N LEU A 411 5.12 -14.41 -14.63
CA LEU A 411 5.51 -13.14 -14.01
C LEU A 411 6.61 -12.42 -14.81
N ILE A 412 7.56 -13.15 -15.39
CA ILE A 412 8.60 -12.60 -16.28
C ILE A 412 7.93 -11.97 -17.51
N LYS A 413 7.01 -12.69 -18.17
CA LYS A 413 6.22 -12.19 -19.32
C LYS A 413 5.44 -10.91 -18.98
N LEU A 414 4.83 -10.83 -17.81
CA LEU A 414 4.12 -9.62 -17.34
C LEU A 414 5.05 -8.45 -16.98
N SER A 415 6.29 -8.73 -16.59
CA SER A 415 7.26 -7.69 -16.22
C SER A 415 7.93 -6.99 -17.42
N GLY A 416 7.92 -7.63 -18.60
CA GLY A 416 8.70 -7.20 -19.76
C GLY A 416 10.22 -7.38 -19.65
N LEU A 417 10.71 -7.90 -18.51
CA LEU A 417 12.13 -8.17 -18.26
C LEU A 417 12.50 -9.63 -18.58
N SER A 418 13.79 -9.97 -18.50
CA SER A 418 14.29 -11.35 -18.59
C SER A 418 14.36 -12.09 -17.24
N THR A 419 14.24 -11.38 -16.12
CA THR A 419 14.29 -11.94 -14.76
C THR A 419 13.48 -11.10 -13.77
N LEU A 420 13.05 -11.73 -12.68
CA LEU A 420 12.39 -11.06 -11.56
C LEU A 420 13.38 -10.49 -10.55
N THR A 421 14.59 -11.06 -10.44
CA THR A 421 15.53 -10.72 -9.37
C THR A 421 16.14 -9.33 -9.59
N MET A 422 15.89 -8.42 -8.65
CA MET A 422 16.33 -7.02 -8.66
C MET A 422 17.43 -6.77 -7.62
N PRO A 423 18.38 -5.84 -7.88
CA PRO A 423 19.34 -5.40 -6.88
C PRO A 423 18.69 -4.95 -5.57
N THR A 424 19.23 -5.45 -4.45
CA THR A 424 18.81 -5.06 -3.10
C THR A 424 19.30 -3.65 -2.77
N THR A 425 20.57 -3.38 -3.04
CA THR A 425 21.20 -2.05 -3.03
C THR A 425 21.60 -1.62 -4.45
N GLY A 426 21.86 -0.33 -4.67
CA GLY A 426 22.36 0.17 -5.97
C GLY A 426 21.36 0.06 -7.14
N TYR A 427 20.06 -0.03 -6.85
CA TYR A 427 18.99 -0.05 -7.85
C TYR A 427 18.78 1.36 -8.45
N ASP A 428 19.19 1.54 -9.71
CA ASP A 428 19.22 2.83 -10.44
C ASP A 428 18.23 2.85 -11.63
N GLN A 429 16.99 2.37 -11.45
CA GLN A 429 15.93 2.56 -12.45
C GLN A 429 15.12 3.83 -12.14
N HIS A 430 14.92 4.66 -13.16
CA HIS A 430 14.32 5.98 -13.06
C HIS A 430 13.49 6.33 -14.31
N ASP A 431 12.56 7.26 -14.17
CA ASP A 431 11.79 7.86 -15.27
C ASP A 431 11.46 9.35 -14.94
N ASN A 432 10.98 10.16 -15.90
CA ASN A 432 10.75 11.60 -15.76
C ASN A 432 9.32 11.99 -16.20
N PHE A 433 8.33 11.73 -15.34
CA PHE A 433 6.94 11.62 -15.78
C PHE A 433 5.94 12.38 -14.91
N PHE A 434 4.73 12.55 -15.45
CA PHE A 434 3.53 12.88 -14.67
C PHE A 434 2.46 11.82 -14.90
N ALA A 435 1.73 11.48 -13.84
CA ALA A 435 0.69 10.46 -13.89
C ALA A 435 -0.51 10.86 -13.03
N LYS A 436 -1.70 10.41 -13.45
CA LYS A 436 -2.95 10.48 -12.69
C LYS A 436 -3.64 9.11 -12.74
N SER A 437 -4.58 8.91 -11.84
CA SER A 437 -5.51 7.78 -11.87
C SER A 437 -6.97 8.25 -11.85
N ILE A 438 -7.87 7.33 -12.15
CA ILE A 438 -9.33 7.43 -11.96
C ILE A 438 -9.78 6.06 -11.50
N THR A 439 -10.63 6.00 -10.48
CA THR A 439 -11.38 4.78 -10.13
C THR A 439 -12.85 4.96 -10.50
N VAL A 440 -13.46 3.94 -11.09
CA VAL A 440 -14.81 4.01 -11.67
C VAL A 440 -15.72 2.97 -10.98
N PRO A 441 -16.69 3.39 -10.16
CA PRO A 441 -17.64 2.51 -9.48
C PRO A 441 -18.36 1.51 -10.40
N GLU A 442 -18.49 0.27 -9.96
CA GLU A 442 -19.08 -0.83 -10.72
C GLU A 442 -20.58 -0.66 -11.01
N LYS A 443 -21.28 0.03 -10.10
CA LYS A 443 -22.66 0.45 -10.30
C LYS A 443 -22.84 1.34 -11.54
N ASP A 444 -21.85 2.16 -11.88
CA ASP A 444 -21.93 3.14 -12.96
C ASP A 444 -21.23 2.63 -14.23
N GLY A 445 -19.99 2.14 -14.09
CA GLY A 445 -19.09 1.91 -15.21
C GLY A 445 -18.78 3.20 -15.99
N LEU A 446 -18.29 3.07 -17.22
CA LEU A 446 -18.15 4.18 -18.15
C LEU A 446 -19.31 4.23 -19.14
N SER A 447 -19.86 5.43 -19.28
CA SER A 447 -20.88 5.75 -20.28
C SER A 447 -20.26 6.00 -21.67
N ALA A 448 -21.09 5.86 -22.71
CA ALA A 448 -20.73 6.28 -24.06
C ALA A 448 -20.32 7.77 -24.12
N ALA A 449 -20.89 8.63 -23.27
CA ALA A 449 -20.55 10.05 -23.20
C ALA A 449 -19.12 10.28 -22.71
N ALA A 450 -18.72 9.60 -21.61
CA ALA A 450 -17.35 9.66 -21.08
C ALA A 450 -16.31 9.15 -22.09
N LEU A 451 -16.59 8.02 -22.74
CA LEU A 451 -15.70 7.44 -23.76
C LEU A 451 -15.58 8.33 -25.02
N ASN A 452 -16.70 8.93 -25.46
CA ASN A 452 -16.70 9.90 -26.55
C ASN A 452 -15.88 11.15 -26.21
N ALA A 453 -16.02 11.69 -25.00
CA ALA A 453 -15.28 12.86 -24.54
C ALA A 453 -13.78 12.58 -24.37
N PHE A 454 -13.43 11.40 -23.84
CA PHE A 454 -12.05 10.91 -23.76
C PHE A 454 -11.42 10.81 -25.16
N TYR A 455 -12.11 10.20 -26.12
CA TYR A 455 -11.70 10.15 -27.53
C TYR A 455 -11.50 11.55 -28.12
N ASP A 456 -12.49 12.44 -27.98
CA ASP A 456 -12.40 13.82 -28.48
C ASP A 456 -11.28 14.63 -27.84
N TYR A 457 -10.87 14.28 -26.62
CA TYR A 457 -9.72 14.88 -25.95
C TYR A 457 -8.40 14.37 -26.53
N ILE A 458 -8.14 13.05 -26.49
CA ILE A 458 -6.86 12.47 -26.90
C ILE A 458 -6.57 12.64 -28.40
N LYS A 459 -7.61 12.71 -29.25
CA LYS A 459 -7.46 12.96 -30.69
C LYS A 459 -6.96 14.37 -31.05
N LYS A 460 -6.89 15.31 -30.09
CA LYS A 460 -6.26 16.64 -30.27
C LYS A 460 -4.73 16.58 -30.35
N GLY A 461 -4.14 15.43 -29.98
CA GLY A 461 -2.69 15.26 -29.87
C GLY A 461 -2.15 15.62 -28.50
N ALA A 462 -0.97 15.09 -28.20
CA ALA A 462 -0.23 15.31 -26.95
C ALA A 462 1.13 15.98 -27.27
N PRO A 463 1.71 16.76 -26.33
CA PRO A 463 2.97 17.45 -26.55
C PRO A 463 4.20 16.51 -26.53
N ALA A 464 4.07 15.31 -25.96
CA ALA A 464 5.06 14.24 -25.95
C ALA A 464 4.37 12.88 -25.69
N SER A 465 5.13 11.79 -25.68
CA SER A 465 4.66 10.43 -25.41
C SER A 465 3.78 10.31 -24.15
N TRP A 466 2.79 9.45 -24.23
CA TRP A 466 1.83 9.18 -23.17
C TRP A 466 1.18 7.81 -23.39
N TYR A 467 0.65 7.21 -22.33
CA TYR A 467 -0.19 6.02 -22.42
C TYR A 467 -1.29 6.04 -21.35
N THR A 468 -2.32 5.24 -21.57
CA THR A 468 -3.39 4.95 -20.63
C THR A 468 -3.53 3.44 -20.47
N ILE A 469 -3.48 2.96 -19.23
CA ILE A 469 -3.86 1.59 -18.86
C ILE A 469 -5.19 1.64 -18.12
N ILE A 470 -6.13 0.76 -18.47
CA ILE A 470 -7.47 0.66 -17.88
C ILE A 470 -7.69 -0.78 -17.43
N ASN A 471 -7.52 -1.04 -16.13
CA ASN A 471 -7.51 -2.38 -15.55
C ASN A 471 -8.87 -2.77 -14.96
N LEU A 472 -9.34 -3.99 -15.26
CA LEU A 472 -10.52 -4.57 -14.62
C LEU A 472 -10.21 -4.89 -13.15
N TYR A 473 -10.89 -4.19 -12.25
CA TYR A 473 -10.86 -4.40 -10.80
C TYR A 473 -12.05 -5.26 -10.38
N GLY A 474 -13.26 -4.76 -10.61
CA GLY A 474 -14.51 -5.35 -10.13
C GLY A 474 -15.10 -6.40 -11.06
N GLY A 475 -16.41 -6.40 -11.18
CA GLY A 475 -17.15 -7.39 -11.96
C GLY A 475 -17.33 -8.71 -11.19
N PRO A 476 -18.06 -9.67 -11.79
CA PRO A 476 -18.48 -10.91 -11.14
C PRO A 476 -17.38 -11.62 -10.33
N LYS A 477 -17.70 -11.84 -9.05
CA LYS A 477 -16.86 -12.50 -8.03
C LYS A 477 -15.46 -11.89 -7.79
N SER A 478 -15.17 -10.65 -8.18
CA SER A 478 -13.84 -10.07 -7.89
C SER A 478 -13.51 -10.14 -6.40
N ALA A 479 -12.38 -10.75 -6.06
CA ALA A 479 -11.92 -10.85 -4.68
C ALA A 479 -11.64 -9.47 -4.06
N ILE A 480 -11.27 -8.47 -4.87
CA ILE A 480 -11.09 -7.07 -4.43
C ILE A 480 -12.39 -6.50 -3.87
N ASN A 481 -13.49 -6.67 -4.62
CA ASN A 481 -14.82 -6.14 -4.32
C ASN A 481 -15.59 -7.03 -3.32
N SER A 482 -15.01 -8.16 -2.90
CA SER A 482 -15.54 -9.03 -1.83
C SER A 482 -15.27 -8.51 -0.41
N LYS A 483 -14.78 -7.28 -0.26
CA LYS A 483 -14.33 -6.65 0.99
C LYS A 483 -14.85 -5.21 1.04
N GLY A 484 -15.34 -4.76 2.19
CA GLY A 484 -15.71 -3.36 2.43
C GLY A 484 -14.60 -2.56 3.12
N ILE A 485 -14.85 -1.26 3.34
CA ILE A 485 -13.92 -0.34 4.01
C ILE A 485 -13.59 -0.72 5.47
N ASP A 486 -14.39 -1.57 6.12
CA ASP A 486 -14.07 -2.11 7.45
C ASP A 486 -12.93 -3.13 7.44
N PHE A 487 -12.67 -3.79 6.29
CA PHE A 487 -11.63 -4.81 6.19
C PHE A 487 -10.23 -4.19 6.23
N ALA A 488 -10.05 -3.03 5.61
CA ALA A 488 -8.78 -2.34 5.37
C ALA A 488 -9.09 -0.87 4.98
N ALA A 489 -8.19 0.07 5.26
CA ALA A 489 -8.39 1.51 4.99
C ALA A 489 -8.27 1.91 3.50
N TYR A 490 -8.92 1.15 2.63
CA TYR A 490 -8.89 1.29 1.17
C TYR A 490 -10.29 1.56 0.64
N ASN A 491 -10.50 2.71 -0.01
CA ASN A 491 -11.83 3.19 -0.39
C ASN A 491 -12.39 2.53 -1.65
N ASP A 492 -11.58 2.30 -2.68
CA ASP A 492 -12.01 1.89 -4.04
C ASP A 492 -12.44 0.40 -4.15
N ARG A 493 -13.17 -0.10 -3.15
CA ARG A 493 -13.65 -1.48 -3.07
C ARG A 493 -14.85 -1.77 -3.97
N ASP A 494 -15.55 -0.76 -4.45
CA ASP A 494 -16.68 -0.89 -5.37
C ASP A 494 -16.30 -0.70 -6.85
N SER A 495 -15.02 -0.48 -7.16
CA SER A 495 -14.57 -0.09 -8.50
C SER A 495 -14.60 -1.24 -9.51
N LEU A 496 -15.07 -0.95 -10.72
CA LEU A 496 -14.97 -1.84 -11.89
C LEU A 496 -13.69 -1.58 -12.69
N TRP A 497 -13.36 -0.30 -12.91
CA TRP A 497 -12.17 0.11 -13.67
C TRP A 497 -11.25 0.98 -12.84
N VAL A 498 -9.94 0.77 -12.99
CA VAL A 498 -8.91 1.68 -12.49
C VAL A 498 -7.99 2.10 -13.64
N PHE A 499 -7.88 3.40 -13.83
CA PHE A 499 -7.03 4.05 -14.83
C PHE A 499 -5.65 4.35 -14.26
N GLN A 500 -4.64 4.22 -15.12
CA GLN A 500 -3.34 4.86 -15.01
C GLN A 500 -3.13 5.68 -16.28
N ASN A 501 -3.22 7.01 -16.17
CA ASN A 501 -2.98 7.94 -17.26
C ASN A 501 -1.59 8.55 -17.06
N TYR A 502 -0.68 8.31 -18.00
CA TYR A 502 0.76 8.54 -17.84
C TYR A 502 1.32 9.39 -18.99
N GLY A 503 2.20 10.34 -18.69
CA GLY A 503 2.91 11.15 -19.67
C GLY A 503 4.40 11.22 -19.36
N GLU A 504 5.23 10.89 -20.35
CA GLU A 504 6.68 10.67 -20.22
C GLU A 504 7.51 11.98 -20.10
N THR A 505 6.84 13.12 -19.90
CA THR A 505 7.49 14.41 -19.65
C THR A 505 6.64 15.31 -18.75
N ALA A 506 7.25 16.34 -18.17
CA ALA A 506 6.52 17.45 -17.55
C ALA A 506 5.61 18.23 -18.52
N ALA A 507 5.87 18.21 -19.83
CA ALA A 507 5.01 18.86 -20.82
C ALA A 507 3.63 18.18 -20.93
N ASN A 508 3.52 16.90 -20.57
CA ASN A 508 2.24 16.19 -20.53
C ASN A 508 1.31 16.60 -19.38
N ILE A 509 1.75 17.40 -18.40
CA ILE A 509 0.94 17.74 -17.21
C ILE A 509 -0.44 18.32 -17.58
N PRO A 510 -0.59 19.32 -18.48
CA PRO A 510 -1.90 19.83 -18.87
C PRO A 510 -2.72 18.79 -19.66
N PHE A 511 -2.06 17.93 -20.43
CA PHE A 511 -2.71 16.90 -21.24
C PHE A 511 -3.32 15.79 -20.36
N ILE A 512 -2.57 15.25 -19.41
CA ILE A 512 -3.05 14.20 -18.49
C ILE A 512 -4.12 14.74 -17.53
N ASN A 513 -4.02 16.01 -17.09
CA ASN A 513 -5.10 16.66 -16.34
C ASN A 513 -6.38 16.79 -17.18
N GLY A 514 -6.28 17.33 -18.40
CA GLY A 514 -7.42 17.47 -19.31
C GLY A 514 -8.06 16.14 -19.74
N MET A 515 -7.26 15.06 -19.78
CA MET A 515 -7.73 13.70 -20.04
C MET A 515 -8.64 13.17 -18.93
N ASN A 516 -8.24 13.33 -17.65
CA ASN A 516 -9.11 13.01 -16.51
C ASN A 516 -10.39 13.86 -16.54
N ASP A 517 -10.23 15.17 -16.72
CA ASP A 517 -11.33 16.14 -16.83
C ASP A 517 -12.36 15.74 -17.89
N ALA A 518 -11.92 15.29 -19.06
CA ALA A 518 -12.80 14.93 -20.17
C ALA A 518 -13.72 13.74 -19.83
N ILE A 519 -13.19 12.74 -19.11
CA ILE A 519 -13.96 11.59 -18.61
C ILE A 519 -14.96 12.07 -17.53
N MET A 520 -14.45 12.77 -16.52
CA MET A 520 -15.22 13.12 -15.32
C MET A 520 -16.35 14.13 -15.62
N LYS A 521 -16.07 15.17 -16.41
CA LYS A 521 -17.05 16.21 -16.77
C LYS A 521 -18.15 15.72 -17.71
N ALA A 522 -17.90 14.64 -18.46
CA ALA A 522 -18.89 13.99 -19.31
C ALA A 522 -19.79 12.98 -18.56
N GLN A 523 -19.50 12.69 -17.29
CA GLN A 523 -20.29 11.79 -16.45
C GLN A 523 -20.40 12.32 -15.00
N PRO A 524 -20.97 13.52 -14.80
CA PRO A 524 -20.89 14.27 -13.53
C PRO A 524 -21.63 13.62 -12.35
N ASN A 525 -22.48 12.61 -12.60
CA ASN A 525 -23.23 11.89 -11.56
C ASN A 525 -22.46 10.68 -10.99
N THR A 526 -21.23 10.41 -11.46
CA THR A 526 -20.38 9.32 -10.94
C THR A 526 -19.38 9.86 -9.93
N HIS A 527 -19.33 9.20 -8.78
CA HIS A 527 -18.33 9.47 -7.73
C HIS A 527 -17.02 8.76 -8.09
N PHE A 528 -16.25 9.37 -9.00
CA PHE A 528 -14.90 8.91 -9.33
C PHE A 528 -13.95 9.14 -8.15
N GLY A 529 -13.14 8.13 -7.82
CA GLY A 529 -12.00 8.26 -6.91
C GLY A 529 -10.66 8.27 -7.66
N ALA A 530 -9.57 8.08 -6.93
CA ALA A 530 -8.23 7.89 -7.48
C ALA A 530 -7.49 6.79 -6.70
N TYR A 531 -6.52 6.12 -7.34
CA TYR A 531 -5.79 5.00 -6.74
C TYR A 531 -4.42 5.46 -6.22
N LEU A 532 -4.19 5.35 -4.91
CA LEU A 532 -3.06 5.95 -4.19
C LEU A 532 -1.68 5.41 -4.61
N ASN A 533 -1.57 4.17 -5.08
CA ASN A 533 -0.31 3.67 -5.64
C ASN A 533 0.12 4.42 -6.93
N TYR A 534 -0.81 5.10 -7.61
CA TYR A 534 -0.54 6.07 -8.68
C TYR A 534 -0.75 7.49 -8.15
N VAL A 535 -0.07 7.84 -7.06
CA VAL A 535 -0.17 9.12 -6.35
C VAL A 535 0.09 10.31 -7.27
N ASP A 536 -0.80 11.30 -7.21
CA ASP A 536 -0.77 12.50 -8.04
C ASP A 536 -0.36 13.73 -7.20
N PRO A 537 0.85 14.26 -7.39
CA PRO A 537 1.37 15.41 -6.65
C PRO A 537 0.72 16.75 -7.00
N SER A 538 -0.26 16.79 -7.92
CA SER A 538 -1.00 18.02 -8.28
C SER A 538 -2.25 18.28 -7.42
N TYR A 539 -2.72 17.30 -6.64
CA TYR A 539 -3.78 17.51 -5.66
C TYR A 539 -3.26 18.14 -4.36
N ASP A 540 -4.03 19.09 -3.81
CA ASP A 540 -3.88 19.47 -2.40
C ASP A 540 -4.29 18.32 -1.46
N ALA A 541 -3.94 18.45 -0.17
CA ALA A 541 -4.20 17.40 0.82
C ALA A 541 -5.70 17.04 0.90
N ALA A 542 -6.60 18.02 0.94
CA ALA A 542 -8.04 17.77 1.07
C ALA A 542 -8.62 17.04 -0.17
N THR A 543 -8.19 17.43 -1.37
CA THR A 543 -8.58 16.77 -2.63
C THR A 543 -8.03 15.36 -2.70
N ALA A 544 -6.77 15.15 -2.31
CA ALA A 544 -6.16 13.83 -2.22
C ALA A 544 -6.89 12.94 -1.20
N HIS A 545 -7.21 13.46 -0.01
CA HIS A 545 -7.94 12.72 1.02
C HIS A 545 -9.33 12.28 0.55
N GLN A 546 -10.06 13.18 -0.12
CA GLN A 546 -11.38 12.87 -0.67
C GLN A 546 -11.34 11.83 -1.80
N LEU A 547 -10.30 11.84 -2.65
CA LEU A 547 -10.16 10.93 -3.78
C LEU A 547 -9.58 9.56 -3.42
N TYR A 548 -8.64 9.49 -2.48
CA TYR A 548 -7.95 8.24 -2.08
C TYR A 548 -8.65 7.49 -0.94
N TYR A 549 -9.35 8.21 -0.05
CA TYR A 549 -9.99 7.64 1.14
C TYR A 549 -11.49 7.91 1.22
N GLY A 550 -11.97 9.02 0.66
CA GLY A 550 -13.36 9.44 0.87
C GLY A 550 -13.65 9.79 2.35
N THR A 551 -14.87 10.24 2.61
CA THR A 551 -15.25 10.86 3.89
C THR A 551 -15.03 9.95 5.10
N ASP A 552 -15.53 8.72 5.06
CA ASP A 552 -15.63 7.88 6.26
C ASP A 552 -14.29 7.23 6.63
N VAL A 553 -13.55 6.73 5.64
CA VAL A 553 -12.19 6.20 5.84
C VAL A 553 -11.27 7.32 6.29
N TYR A 554 -11.31 8.50 5.65
CA TYR A 554 -10.49 9.64 6.07
C TYR A 554 -10.79 10.09 7.51
N ASN A 555 -12.07 10.20 7.89
CA ASN A 555 -12.44 10.58 9.25
C ASN A 555 -11.91 9.59 10.31
N ARG A 556 -11.99 8.27 10.06
CA ARG A 556 -11.42 7.25 10.95
C ARG A 556 -9.90 7.30 11.00
N LEU A 557 -9.23 7.45 9.83
CA LEU A 557 -7.78 7.61 9.76
C LEU A 557 -7.30 8.87 10.50
N ALA A 558 -7.94 10.02 10.29
CA ALA A 558 -7.59 11.28 10.95
C ALA A 558 -7.84 11.25 12.47
N ALA A 559 -8.86 10.54 12.94
CA ALA A 559 -9.10 10.31 14.36
C ALA A 559 -8.02 9.41 14.99
N LEU A 560 -7.56 8.37 14.29
CA LEU A 560 -6.48 7.49 14.75
C LEU A 560 -5.10 8.18 14.71
N LYS A 561 -4.82 8.94 13.65
CA LYS A 561 -3.57 9.68 13.45
C LYS A 561 -3.26 10.61 14.63
N LYS A 562 -4.28 11.34 15.11
CA LYS A 562 -4.18 12.22 16.29
C LYS A 562 -3.84 11.50 17.59
N GLN A 563 -4.06 10.18 17.68
CA GLN A 563 -3.75 9.37 18.86
C GLN A 563 -2.33 8.80 18.80
N VAL A 564 -1.91 8.27 17.65
CA VAL A 564 -0.63 7.53 17.53
C VAL A 564 0.53 8.34 16.95
N ASP A 565 0.25 9.46 16.28
CA ASP A 565 1.26 10.41 15.82
C ASP A 565 0.75 11.88 15.89
N PRO A 566 0.49 12.40 17.11
CA PRO A 566 0.01 13.77 17.32
C PRO A 566 1.02 14.85 16.91
N GLN A 567 2.30 14.50 16.75
CA GLN A 567 3.36 15.42 16.30
C GLN A 567 3.58 15.37 14.77
N THR A 568 2.77 14.57 14.06
CA THR A 568 2.87 14.28 12.62
C THR A 568 4.32 13.95 12.19
N VAL A 569 5.03 13.13 12.96
CA VAL A 569 6.40 12.67 12.66
C VAL A 569 6.41 12.00 11.28
N PHE A 570 5.45 11.13 10.98
CA PHE A 570 5.24 10.59 9.64
C PHE A 570 4.38 11.58 8.83
N TRP A 571 4.99 12.24 7.86
CA TRP A 571 4.32 13.29 7.07
C TRP A 571 4.87 13.35 5.65
N ASN A 572 4.00 13.63 4.70
CA ASN A 572 4.27 14.07 3.33
C ASN A 572 3.11 15.02 2.92
N PRO A 573 3.17 15.73 1.79
CA PRO A 573 2.15 16.71 1.39
C PRO A 573 0.69 16.23 1.30
N GLN A 574 0.44 14.91 1.27
CA GLN A 574 -0.92 14.33 1.21
C GLN A 574 -1.16 13.28 2.31
N ALA A 575 -0.26 13.17 3.30
CA ALA A 575 -0.42 12.29 4.45
C ALA A 575 -1.71 12.62 5.24
N ILE A 576 -2.19 11.66 6.04
CA ILE A 576 -3.36 11.87 6.90
C ILE A 576 -3.09 13.00 7.90
N GLY A 577 -3.92 14.04 7.86
CA GLY A 577 -3.75 15.25 8.68
C GLY A 577 -2.57 16.13 8.26
N ALA A 578 -2.16 16.10 6.99
CA ALA A 578 -1.21 17.04 6.39
C ALA A 578 -1.77 18.46 6.24
#